data_AF-A0A3P6Q1A0-F1
#
_entry.id   AF-A0A3P6Q1A0-F1
#
_cell.length_a   1.000
_cell.length_b   1.000
_cell.length_c   1.000
_cell.angle_alpha   90.00
_cell.angle_beta   90.00
_cell.angle_gamma   90.00
#
_symmetry.space_group_name_H-M   'P 1'
#
loop_
_entity.id
_entity.type
_entity.pdbx_description
1 polymer ?
#
loop_
_entity_poly.entity_id
_entity_poly.type
_entity_poly.pdbx_seq_one_letter_code
_entity_poly.pdbx_strand_id
1 'polypeptide(L)'
;MLITWQPPRYPNGNIRGYFLTFENSTTGNVEETYVLYRQLYYLYEEAEPDTGYKVSVWAETNGGEGAKVMRAVRTWPFRSSLVSLLIFLSFK
;
A
#
# COMPACT_ATOMS: atom_id res chain seq x y z
N MET A 1 1.96 2.12 -6.62
CA MET A 1 2.86 2.45 -5.48
C MET A 1 3.12 1.19 -4.66
N LEU A 2 4.38 0.81 -4.42
CA LEU A 2 4.72 -0.40 -3.64
C LEU A 2 4.88 -0.06 -2.16
N ILE A 3 4.22 -0.81 -1.29
CA ILE A 3 4.25 -0.66 0.16
C ILE A 3 4.81 -1.94 0.74
N THR A 4 5.73 -1.81 1.68
CA THR A 4 6.29 -2.93 2.45
C THR A 4 6.30 -2.56 3.93
N TRP A 5 6.13 -3.55 4.80
CA TRP A 5 6.13 -3.34 6.24
C TRP A 5 6.75 -4.53 6.95
N GLN A 6 7.04 -4.35 8.24
CA GLN A 6 7.49 -5.41 9.13
C GLN A 6 6.36 -5.74 10.12
N PRO A 7 6.28 -7.00 10.58
CA PRO A 7 5.36 -7.36 11.66
C PRO A 7 5.60 -6.52 12.93
N PRO A 8 4.57 -6.22 13.73
CA PRO A 8 4.71 -5.54 15.02
C PRO A 8 5.66 -6.30 15.96
N ARG A 9 6.50 -5.56 16.69
CA ARG A 9 7.43 -6.15 17.70
C ARG A 9 6.69 -6.89 18.82
N TYR A 10 5.50 -6.40 19.18
CA TYR A 10 4.65 -6.98 20.23
C TYR A 10 3.24 -7.22 19.66
N PRO A 11 3.00 -8.38 19.01
CA PRO A 11 1.71 -8.67 18.38
C PRO A 11 0.56 -8.87 19.38
N ASN A 12 0.86 -9.25 20.63
CA ASN A 12 -0.11 -9.54 21.69
C ASN A 12 -1.21 -10.53 21.29
N GLY A 13 -0.90 -11.44 20.36
CA GLY A 13 -1.82 -12.43 19.79
C GLY A 13 -1.28 -12.99 18.48
N ASN A 14 -1.98 -13.97 17.91
CA ASN A 14 -1.63 -14.47 16.57
C ASN A 14 -2.14 -13.49 15.51
N ILE A 15 -1.24 -12.95 14.69
CA ILE A 15 -1.59 -12.07 13.58
C ILE A 15 -2.36 -12.88 12.53
N ARG A 16 -3.52 -12.38 12.13
CA ARG A 16 -4.36 -12.96 11.09
C ARG A 16 -4.15 -12.25 9.75
N GLY A 17 -3.95 -10.93 9.81
CA GLY A 17 -3.64 -10.13 8.64
C GLY A 17 -3.34 -8.68 8.98
N TYR A 18 -3.30 -7.87 7.94
CA TYR A 18 -3.02 -6.45 8.00
C TYR A 18 -4.05 -5.69 7.20
N PHE A 19 -4.56 -4.62 7.78
CA PHE A 19 -5.29 -3.60 7.06
C PHE A 19 -4.33 -2.55 6.55
N LEU A 20 -4.63 -2.00 5.37
CA LEU A 20 -3.95 -0.85 4.82
C LEU A 20 -4.96 0.19 4.37
N THR A 21 -4.65 1.47 4.58
CA THR A 21 -5.44 2.57 4.01
C THR A 21 -4.60 3.49 3.17
N PHE A 22 -5.19 3.99 2.08
CA PHE A 22 -4.62 4.96 1.16
C PHE A 22 -5.50 6.20 1.15
N GLU A 23 -5.09 7.24 1.89
CA GLU A 23 -5.80 8.53 1.91
C GLU A 23 -5.14 9.48 0.91
N ASN A 24 -5.85 9.81 -0.16
CA ASN A 24 -5.41 10.82 -1.14
C ASN A 24 -5.44 12.20 -0.46
N SER A 25 -4.29 12.87 -0.41
CA SER A 25 -4.14 14.16 0.30
C SER A 25 -4.81 15.33 -0.41
N THR A 26 -5.12 15.19 -1.70
CA THR A 26 -5.79 16.21 -2.51
C THR A 26 -7.31 16.09 -2.40
N THR A 27 -7.84 14.88 -2.59
CA THR A 27 -9.29 14.64 -2.63
C THR A 27 -9.88 14.28 -1.26
N GLY A 28 -9.05 13.79 -0.33
CA GLY A 28 -9.49 13.21 0.93
C GLY A 28 -10.09 11.81 0.81
N ASN A 29 -10.11 11.23 -0.40
CA ASN A 29 -10.62 9.87 -0.61
C ASN A 29 -9.76 8.86 0.16
N VAL A 30 -10.43 7.93 0.83
CA VAL A 30 -9.79 6.85 1.60
C VAL A 30 -10.22 5.52 1.02
N GLU A 31 -9.24 4.72 0.62
CA GLU A 31 -9.43 3.32 0.24
C GLU A 31 -8.80 2.42 1.29
N GLU A 32 -9.43 1.28 1.55
CA GLU A 32 -8.97 0.29 2.52
C GLU A 32 -8.85 -1.09 1.86
N THR A 33 -7.84 -1.84 2.26
CA THR A 33 -7.68 -3.23 1.86
C THR A 33 -7.16 -4.08 3.01
N TYR A 34 -7.31 -5.40 2.90
CA TYR A 34 -6.83 -6.37 3.87
C TYR A 34 -6.00 -7.45 3.20
N VAL A 35 -4.88 -7.82 3.82
CA VAL A 35 -4.01 -8.91 3.36
C VAL A 35 -3.72 -9.89 4.48
N LEU A 36 -3.50 -11.15 4.13
CA LEU A 36 -3.21 -12.21 5.12
C LEU A 36 -1.81 -12.02 5.75
N TYR A 37 -1.64 -12.53 6.97
CA TYR A 37 -0.43 -12.31 7.80
C TYR A 37 0.93 -12.64 7.14
N ARG A 38 0.96 -13.51 6.13
CA ARG A 38 2.19 -13.88 5.41
C ARG A 38 2.61 -12.83 4.38
N GLN A 39 1.68 -11.99 3.95
CA GLN A 39 1.91 -10.95 2.96
C GLN A 39 2.36 -9.67 3.69
N LEU A 40 3.60 -9.27 3.44
CA LEU A 40 4.24 -8.08 4.05
C LEU A 40 4.51 -6.98 3.01
N TYR A 41 3.81 -7.07 1.87
CA TYR A 41 3.86 -6.10 0.80
C TYR A 41 2.49 -5.97 0.12
N TYR A 42 2.24 -4.81 -0.46
CA TYR A 42 1.05 -4.54 -1.26
C TYR A 42 1.38 -3.53 -2.36
N LEU A 43 0.89 -3.79 -3.57
CA LEU A 43 1.01 -2.87 -4.69
C LEU A 43 -0.33 -2.15 -4.85
N TYR A 44 -0.34 -0.86 -4.52
CA TYR A 44 -1.50 -0.01 -4.76
C TYR A 44 -1.44 0.53 -6.19
N GLU A 45 -2.23 -0.05 -7.10
CA GLU A 45 -2.17 0.22 -8.54
C GLU A 45 -2.94 1.49 -8.95
N GLU A 46 -3.91 1.92 -8.15
CA GLU A 46 -4.79 3.06 -8.42
C GLU A 46 -4.18 4.41 -8.01
N ALA A 47 -2.90 4.42 -7.65
CA ALA A 47 -2.20 5.61 -7.22
C ALA A 47 -2.06 6.63 -8.38
N GLU A 48 -2.61 7.82 -8.21
CA GLU A 48 -2.47 8.93 -9.16
C GLU A 48 -1.02 9.43 -9.19
N PRO A 49 -0.50 9.85 -10.36
CA PRO A 49 0.83 10.46 -10.47
C PRO A 49 0.87 11.85 -9.84
N ASP A 50 2.02 12.24 -9.31
CA ASP A 50 2.28 13.52 -8.64
C ASP A 50 1.39 13.83 -7.41
N THR A 51 0.75 12.82 -6.83
CA THR A 51 -0.25 12.93 -5.77
C THR A 51 0.32 12.51 -4.41
N GLY A 52 -0.03 13.26 -3.37
CA GLY A 52 0.31 12.94 -1.99
C GLY A 52 -0.68 11.94 -1.39
N TYR A 53 -0.18 10.96 -0.64
CA TYR A 53 -0.98 9.97 0.07
C TYR A 53 -0.54 9.84 1.52
N LYS A 54 -1.48 9.66 2.45
CA LYS A 54 -1.19 9.11 3.77
C LYS A 54 -1.51 7.62 3.74
N VAL A 55 -0.46 6.82 3.79
CA VAL A 55 -0.57 5.35 3.80
C VAL A 55 -0.51 4.88 5.23
N SER A 56 -1.47 4.08 5.65
CA SER A 56 -1.44 3.47 6.98
C SER A 56 -1.46 1.95 6.91
N VAL A 57 -0.85 1.29 7.90
CA VAL A 57 -0.86 -0.16 8.06
C VAL A 57 -1.06 -0.51 9.54
N TRP A 58 -1.89 -1.51 9.83
CA TRP A 58 -2.04 -2.08 11.16
C TRP A 58 -2.37 -3.56 11.11
N ALA A 59 -1.97 -4.28 12.16
CA ALA A 59 -2.19 -5.72 12.27
C ALA A 59 -3.52 -6.02 12.96
N GLU A 60 -4.15 -7.13 12.59
CA GLU A 60 -5.33 -7.69 13.24
C GLU A 60 -4.97 -9.04 13.86
N THR A 61 -5.44 -9.26 15.09
CA THR A 61 -5.31 -10.52 15.83
C THR A 61 -6.69 -11.00 16.30
N ASN A 62 -6.76 -12.17 16.93
CA ASN A 62 -7.98 -12.61 17.61
C ASN A 62 -8.46 -11.65 18.73
N GLY A 63 -7.56 -10.81 19.26
CA GLY A 63 -7.90 -9.77 20.25
C GLY A 63 -8.40 -8.46 19.62
N GLY A 64 -8.50 -8.39 18.29
CA GLY A 64 -8.89 -7.19 17.54
C GLY A 64 -7.72 -6.52 16.83
N GLU A 65 -7.95 -5.28 16.44
CA GLU A 65 -7.03 -4.43 15.68
C GLU A 65 -5.96 -3.80 16.56
N GLY A 66 -4.73 -3.77 16.06
CA GLY A 66 -3.60 -3.11 16.70
C GLY A 66 -3.47 -1.63 16.34
N ALA A 67 -2.41 -1.00 16.84
CA ALA A 67 -2.13 0.41 16.56
C ALA A 67 -1.78 0.65 15.07
N LYS A 68 -2.28 1.77 14.54
CA LYS A 68 -2.04 2.23 13.18
C LYS A 68 -0.70 2.96 13.05
N VAL A 69 0.12 2.52 12.09
CA VAL A 69 1.33 3.25 11.66
C VAL A 69 1.03 3.95 10.34
N MET A 70 1.32 5.24 10.25
CA MET A 70 1.07 6.05 9.06
C MET A 70 2.35 6.67 8.51
N ARG A 71 2.45 6.75 7.18
CA ARG A 71 3.48 7.47 6.45
C ARG A 71 2.87 8.31 5.34
N ALA A 72 3.26 9.58 5.28
CA ALA A 72 3.01 10.42 4.13
C ALA A 72 4.01 10.10 3.02
N VAL A 73 3.52 9.89 1.80
CA VAL A 73 4.30 9.57 0.61
C VAL A 73 3.77 10.39 -0.56
N ARG A 74 4.63 10.70 -1.53
CA ARG A 74 4.21 11.37 -2.77
C ARG A 74 4.60 10.50 -3.95
N THR A 75 3.65 10.24 -4.85
CA THR A 75 3.92 9.51 -6.08
C THR A 75 4.73 10.38 -7.04
N TRP A 76 5.40 9.73 -7.98
CA TRP A 76 6.19 10.44 -8.98
C TRP A 76 5.28 11.11 -10.01
N PRO A 77 5.69 12.25 -10.58
CA PRO A 77 5.02 12.82 -11.74
C PRO A 77 4.91 11.80 -12.87
N PHE A 78 3.84 11.90 -13.67
CA PHE A 78 3.69 11.08 -14.85
C PHE A 78 4.86 11.37 -15.80
N ARG A 79 5.82 10.45 -15.86
CA ARG A 79 6.84 10.47 -16.90
C ARG A 79 6.17 9.92 -18.16
N SER A 80 5.74 10.81 -19.05
CA SER A 80 5.38 10.41 -20.41
C SER A 80 6.64 9.87 -21.10
N SER A 81 6.87 8.57 -20.95
CA SER A 81 7.83 7.83 -21.74
C SER A 81 7.06 7.23 -22.90
N LEU A 82 7.00 7.96 -24.02
CA LEU A 82 6.69 7.37 -25.32
C LEU A 82 7.70 6.27 -25.72
N VAL A 83 8.73 6.01 -24.90
CA VAL A 83 9.76 4.99 -25.09
C VAL A 83 9.34 3.63 -24.49
N SER A 84 8.34 3.58 -23.60
CA SER A 84 7.93 2.33 -22.95
C SER A 84 6.94 1.48 -23.78
N LEU A 85 6.40 2.03 -24.88
CA LEU A 85 5.41 1.35 -25.72
C LEU A 85 6.02 0.35 -26.72
N LEU A 86 7.36 0.27 -26.83
CA LEU A 86 8.02 -0.50 -27.89
C LEU A 86 8.60 -1.87 -27.49
N ILE A 87 8.46 -2.35 -26.24
CA ILE A 87 9.24 -3.52 -25.79
C ILE A 87 8.46 -4.84 -25.61
N PHE A 88 7.13 -4.89 -25.65
CA PHE A 88 6.43 -6.18 -25.41
C PHE A 88 5.41 -6.57 -26.48
N LEU A 89 5.90 -6.88 -27.68
CA LEU A 89 5.30 -7.91 -28.53
C LEU A 89 6.40 -8.74 -29.19
N SER A 90 6.93 -9.71 -28.45
CA SER A 90 7.47 -10.92 -29.08
C SER A 90 7.32 -12.09 -28.11
N PHE A 91 6.23 -12.84 -28.29
CA PHE A 91 6.22 -14.25 -27.95
C PHE A 91 6.18 -14.99 -29.28
N LYS A 92 7.21 -15.81 -29.52
CA LYS A 92 7.24 -16.81 -30.57
C LYS A 92 6.88 -18.15 -29.96
#